data_AF-A0A9J6GNP3-F1
#
_entry.id   AF-A0A9J6GNP3-F1
#
_cell.length_a   1.000
_cell.length_b   1.000
_cell.length_c   1.000
_cell.angle_alpha   90.00
_cell.angle_beta   90.00
_cell.angle_gamma   90.00
#
_symmetry.space_group_name_H-M   'P 1'
#
loop_
_entity.id
_entity.type
_entity.pdbx_description
1 polymer ?
#
loop_
_entity_poly.entity_id
_entity_poly.type
_entity_poly.pdbx_seq_one_letter_code
_entity_poly.pdbx_strand_id
1 'polypeptide(L)'
;MRPESSPRRTGAAAPDRFSNDSRPAPAAATAYRTLLPTLPTGKMSENAVFLHADPSARPYGIDDIVAAISAVADLKTITNMGPFQFNHVWMVTFRTEKEMQQLASLTEIKAKGRRCLVINPNQQEKEVKIHWMPPKAPDELLTRQFARFGLVLRVVREGWRRPGIEHMTSTTRVVHIIPREPNSLDAVPHQP
;
A
#
# COMPACT_ATOMS: atom_id res chain seq x y z
N MET A 1 26.56 61.99 50.65
CA MET A 1 25.31 62.05 51.45
C MET A 1 24.32 61.03 50.93
N ARG A 2 23.62 60.34 51.85
CA ARG A 2 22.27 59.75 51.72
C ARG A 2 21.40 60.48 52.77
N PRO A 3 20.05 60.57 52.67
CA PRO A 3 19.18 59.45 52.27
C PRO A 3 17.94 59.79 51.41
N GLU A 4 17.26 58.70 51.04
CA GLU A 4 15.80 58.48 50.88
C GLU A 4 14.83 59.65 50.64
N SER A 5 13.95 59.51 49.64
CA SER A 5 12.58 59.03 49.91
C SER A 5 11.79 58.78 48.62
N SER A 6 10.76 57.92 48.69
CA SER A 6 9.83 57.62 47.62
C SER A 6 8.41 57.58 48.19
N PRO A 7 7.39 57.94 47.40
CA PRO A 7 6.12 57.23 47.51
C PRO A 7 5.53 56.78 46.16
N ARG A 8 4.77 55.69 46.22
CA ARG A 8 3.93 55.11 45.14
C ARG A 8 2.66 55.98 44.97
N ARG A 9 1.93 56.02 43.84
CA ARG A 9 0.93 55.04 43.28
C ARG A 9 0.15 55.79 42.16
N THR A 10 -0.56 55.24 41.17
CA THR A 10 -0.82 53.87 40.64
C THR A 10 -1.20 53.99 39.14
N GLY A 11 -1.07 52.92 38.34
CA GLY A 11 -1.63 52.81 36.96
C GLY A 11 -1.57 51.35 36.50
N ALA A 12 -2.54 50.88 35.69
CA ALA A 12 -2.83 49.45 35.52
C ALA A 12 -2.70 48.90 34.07
N ALA A 13 -2.84 47.58 33.94
CA ALA A 13 -2.84 46.74 32.73
C ALA A 13 -1.48 46.54 32.01
N ALA A 14 -1.12 45.36 31.48
CA ALA A 14 -1.64 43.99 31.60
C ALA A 14 -0.51 42.98 31.29
N PRO A 15 -0.54 41.72 31.79
CA PRO A 15 0.44 40.70 31.43
C PRO A 15 -0.04 39.85 30.25
N ASP A 16 0.58 40.00 29.09
CA ASP A 16 0.30 39.11 27.95
C ASP A 16 1.13 37.82 28.00
N ARG A 17 0.55 36.74 27.49
CA ARG A 17 0.94 35.37 27.85
C ARG A 17 1.96 34.77 26.89
N PHE A 18 3.16 34.46 27.39
CA PHE A 18 4.05 33.47 26.78
C PHE A 18 4.18 32.23 27.68
N SER A 19 3.08 31.49 27.81
CA SER A 19 3.11 30.12 28.34
C SER A 19 3.70 29.19 27.28
N ASN A 20 4.92 28.71 27.52
CA ASN A 20 5.62 27.78 26.62
C ASN A 20 5.06 26.34 26.74
N ASP A 21 3.80 26.13 26.31
CA ASP A 21 3.21 24.77 26.20
C ASP A 21 3.69 24.12 24.90
N SER A 22 4.98 23.76 24.87
CA SER A 22 5.60 22.98 23.80
C SER A 22 5.12 21.53 23.85
N ARG A 23 3.85 21.30 23.53
CA ARG A 23 3.33 19.96 23.25
C ARG A 23 4.08 19.41 22.04
N PRO A 24 4.70 18.22 22.11
CA PRO A 24 5.22 17.58 20.92
C PRO A 24 4.04 17.37 19.95
N ALA A 25 4.18 17.84 18.71
CA ALA A 25 3.23 17.55 17.67
C ALA A 25 3.03 16.02 17.58
N PRO A 26 1.79 15.51 17.36
CA PRO A 26 1.58 14.09 17.22
C PRO A 26 2.51 13.59 16.11
N ALA A 27 3.36 12.60 16.45
CA ALA A 27 4.33 12.07 15.53
C ALA A 27 3.64 11.73 14.23
N ALA A 28 4.03 12.40 13.14
CA ALA A 28 3.47 12.17 11.82
C ALA A 28 3.54 10.66 11.58
N ALA A 29 2.38 10.03 11.40
CA ALA A 29 2.31 8.58 11.33
C ALA A 29 3.14 8.14 10.13
N THR A 30 4.37 7.70 10.38
CA THR A 30 5.32 7.31 9.35
C THR A 30 4.65 6.18 8.57
N ALA A 31 4.16 6.50 7.38
CA ALA A 31 3.42 5.57 6.56
C ALA A 31 4.33 4.38 6.30
N TYR A 32 4.08 3.29 7.03
CA TYR A 32 4.98 2.15 7.05
C TYR A 32 5.05 1.61 5.62
N ARG A 33 6.22 1.75 4.99
CA ARG A 33 6.41 1.32 3.62
C ARG A 33 6.47 -0.21 3.63
N THR A 34 5.31 -0.83 3.50
CA THR A 34 5.11 -2.27 3.44
C THR A 34 6.01 -2.85 2.35
N LEU A 35 7.13 -3.46 2.75
CA LEU A 35 7.97 -4.23 1.86
C LEU A 35 7.28 -5.58 1.64
N LEU A 36 6.60 -5.70 0.50
CA LEU A 36 6.06 -6.96 0.03
C LEU A 36 7.13 -7.69 -0.80
N PRO A 37 7.32 -9.01 -0.59
CA PRO A 37 8.01 -9.84 -1.57
C PRO A 37 7.23 -9.86 -2.89
N THR A 38 7.90 -10.25 -3.98
CA THR A 38 7.21 -10.54 -5.24
C THR A 38 6.25 -11.71 -5.03
N LEU A 39 4.95 -11.42 -4.96
CA LEU A 39 3.93 -12.44 -4.77
C LEU A 39 3.72 -13.23 -6.08
N PRO A 40 3.61 -14.57 -6.02
CA PRO A 40 3.17 -15.35 -7.17
C PRO A 40 1.75 -14.97 -7.56
N THR A 41 1.43 -15.11 -8.84
CA THR A 41 0.09 -14.86 -9.40
C THR A 41 -0.33 -16.01 -10.32
N GLY A 42 -1.58 -16.00 -10.77
CA GLY A 42 -2.11 -17.08 -11.62
C GLY A 42 -2.33 -18.36 -10.84
N LYS A 43 -2.09 -19.51 -11.49
CA LYS A 43 -2.30 -20.84 -10.90
C LYS A 43 -1.49 -21.09 -9.62
N MET A 44 -0.34 -20.43 -9.45
CA MET A 44 0.46 -20.51 -8.22
C MET A 44 -0.20 -19.84 -7.01
N SER A 45 -1.28 -19.09 -7.22
CA SER A 45 -2.08 -18.46 -6.16
C SER A 45 -3.57 -18.53 -6.48
N GLU A 46 -3.98 -19.65 -7.08
CA GLU A 46 -5.39 -20.01 -7.25
C GLU A 46 -6.04 -20.16 -5.87
N ASN A 47 -7.18 -19.50 -5.68
CA ASN A 47 -7.89 -19.41 -4.39
C ASN A 47 -7.02 -19.02 -3.19
N ALA A 48 -5.96 -18.24 -3.38
CA ALA A 48 -5.05 -17.84 -2.30
C ALA A 48 -5.03 -16.33 -2.03
N VAL A 49 -4.88 -15.95 -0.75
CA VAL A 49 -4.48 -14.60 -0.33
C VAL A 49 -3.13 -14.63 0.35
N PHE A 50 -2.47 -13.48 0.38
CA PHE A 50 -1.32 -13.21 1.23
C PHE A 50 -1.71 -12.31 2.39
N LEU A 51 -1.31 -12.70 3.59
CA LEU A 51 -1.43 -11.90 4.81
C LEU A 51 -0.08 -11.23 5.08
N HIS A 52 -0.04 -9.90 5.15
CA HIS A 52 1.15 -9.15 5.55
C HIS A 52 0.95 -8.54 6.94
N ALA A 53 1.56 -9.16 7.95
CA ALA A 53 1.40 -8.79 9.35
C ALA A 53 2.48 -7.77 9.79
N ASP A 54 2.11 -6.81 10.64
CA ASP A 54 2.97 -5.75 11.18
C ASP A 54 4.34 -6.27 11.66
N PRO A 55 5.45 -5.96 10.96
CA PRO A 55 6.76 -6.49 11.29
C PRO A 55 7.33 -6.02 12.64
N SER A 56 6.66 -5.12 13.37
CA SER A 56 7.02 -4.76 14.75
C SER A 56 6.61 -5.81 15.79
N ALA A 57 5.65 -6.70 15.49
CA ALA A 57 5.16 -7.72 16.44
C ALA A 57 5.66 -9.16 16.13
N ARG A 58 6.67 -9.29 15.27
CA ARG A 58 7.39 -10.55 14.97
C ARG A 58 8.00 -11.18 16.24
N PRO A 59 8.19 -12.52 16.28
CA PRO A 59 7.77 -13.49 15.26
C PRO A 59 6.26 -13.73 15.28
N TYR A 60 5.72 -14.19 14.14
CA TYR A 60 4.35 -14.70 14.04
C TYR A 60 4.39 -16.23 13.98
N GLY A 61 3.66 -16.88 14.87
CA GLY A 61 3.40 -18.32 14.84
C GLY A 61 2.12 -18.66 14.06
N ILE A 62 1.86 -19.96 13.88
CA ILE A 62 0.61 -20.42 13.25
C ILE A 62 -0.62 -19.98 14.05
N ASP A 63 -0.56 -20.06 15.39
CA ASP A 63 -1.66 -19.71 16.28
C ASP A 63 -2.06 -18.23 16.19
N ASP A 64 -1.09 -17.33 15.99
CA ASP A 64 -1.33 -15.89 15.79
C ASP A 64 -2.20 -15.63 14.55
N ILE A 65 -2.00 -16.43 13.49
CA ILE A 65 -2.71 -16.31 12.21
C ILE A 65 -4.05 -17.06 12.25
N VAL A 66 -4.09 -18.24 12.88
CA VAL A 66 -5.33 -18.96 13.18
C VAL A 66 -6.30 -18.08 13.97
N ALA A 67 -5.82 -17.38 15.01
CA ALA A 67 -6.61 -16.43 15.79
C ALA A 67 -7.07 -15.23 14.94
N ALA A 68 -6.21 -14.70 14.06
CA ALA A 68 -6.55 -13.59 13.18
C ALA A 68 -7.65 -13.94 12.16
N ILE A 69 -7.60 -15.14 11.57
CA ILE A 69 -8.57 -15.59 10.56
C ILE A 69 -9.87 -16.05 11.21
N SER A 70 -9.82 -16.83 12.30
CA SER A 70 -11.03 -17.36 12.97
C SER A 70 -11.93 -16.26 13.54
N ALA A 71 -11.40 -15.05 13.77
CA ALA A 71 -12.18 -13.87 14.13
C ALA A 71 -13.07 -13.33 12.98
N VAL A 72 -12.85 -13.75 11.73
CA VAL A 72 -13.52 -13.21 10.53
C VAL A 72 -14.01 -14.26 9.51
N ALA A 73 -13.51 -15.50 9.55
CA ALA A 73 -13.85 -16.58 8.61
C ALA A 73 -13.78 -17.98 9.26
N ASP A 74 -14.52 -18.96 8.72
CA ASP A 74 -14.44 -20.35 9.17
C ASP A 74 -13.14 -21.01 8.67
N LEU A 75 -12.33 -21.54 9.58
CA LEU A 75 -11.07 -22.22 9.24
C LEU A 75 -11.26 -23.46 8.34
N LYS A 76 -12.45 -24.08 8.32
CA LYS A 76 -12.76 -25.25 7.47
C LYS A 76 -12.73 -24.93 5.97
N THR A 77 -12.77 -23.65 5.60
CA THR A 77 -12.65 -23.19 4.21
C THR A 77 -11.21 -23.23 3.71
N ILE A 78 -10.22 -23.33 4.60
CA ILE A 78 -8.79 -23.30 4.28
C ILE A 78 -8.29 -24.71 3.95
N THR A 79 -7.50 -24.82 2.88
CA THR A 79 -6.88 -26.06 2.41
C THR A 79 -5.38 -26.10 2.70
N ASN A 80 -4.71 -24.94 2.72
CA ASN A 80 -3.29 -24.81 3.05
C ASN A 80 -3.01 -23.44 3.67
N MET A 81 -2.08 -23.36 4.62
CA MET A 81 -1.61 -22.11 5.20
C MET A 81 -0.17 -22.26 5.70
N GLY A 82 0.67 -21.27 5.41
CA GLY A 82 2.05 -21.26 5.89
C GLY A 82 2.76 -19.92 5.67
N PRO A 83 3.93 -19.71 6.32
CA PRO A 83 4.74 -18.52 6.08
C PRO A 83 5.28 -18.55 4.65
N PHE A 84 5.20 -17.41 3.96
CA PHE A 84 5.68 -17.25 2.58
C PHE A 84 6.59 -16.03 2.49
N GLN A 85 7.90 -16.26 2.38
CA GLN A 85 8.96 -15.24 2.28
C GLN A 85 8.90 -14.16 3.39
N PHE A 86 9.84 -14.23 4.34
CA PHE A 86 9.86 -13.50 5.62
C PHE A 86 8.79 -13.98 6.62
N ASN A 87 9.15 -14.05 7.91
CA ASN A 87 8.31 -14.58 9.00
C ASN A 87 7.12 -13.67 9.42
N HIS A 88 6.66 -12.81 8.52
CA HIS A 88 5.52 -11.90 8.70
C HIS A 88 4.60 -11.86 7.48
N VAL A 89 4.93 -12.59 6.41
CA VAL A 89 4.06 -12.80 5.27
C VAL A 89 3.61 -14.25 5.28
N TRP A 90 2.32 -14.49 5.13
CA TRP A 90 1.71 -15.81 5.14
C TRP A 90 0.85 -16.01 3.91
N MET A 91 0.92 -17.18 3.29
CA MET A 91 0.02 -17.60 2.24
C MET A 91 -1.13 -18.39 2.87
N VAL A 92 -2.36 -18.13 2.44
CA VAL A 92 -3.56 -18.86 2.86
C VAL A 92 -4.35 -19.25 1.61
N THR A 93 -4.53 -20.54 1.38
CA THR A 93 -5.28 -21.11 0.25
C THR A 93 -6.62 -21.64 0.72
N PHE A 94 -7.67 -21.31 -0.04
CA PHE A 94 -9.06 -21.67 0.23
C PHE A 94 -9.55 -22.81 -0.66
N ARG A 95 -10.64 -23.44 -0.26
CA ARG A 95 -11.32 -24.48 -1.04
C ARG A 95 -12.02 -23.91 -2.27
N THR A 96 -12.58 -22.71 -2.16
CA THR A 96 -13.29 -22.02 -3.23
C THR A 96 -12.85 -20.57 -3.37
N GLU A 97 -13.01 -20.02 -4.58
CA GLU A 97 -12.74 -18.59 -4.83
C GLU A 97 -13.62 -17.69 -3.95
N LYS A 98 -14.88 -18.08 -3.71
CA LYS A 98 -15.83 -17.29 -2.91
C LYS A 98 -15.32 -17.02 -1.49
N GLU A 99 -14.75 -18.04 -0.83
CA GLU A 99 -14.22 -17.93 0.54
C GLU A 99 -12.95 -17.05 0.55
N MET A 100 -12.09 -17.20 -0.46
CA MET A 100 -10.92 -16.34 -0.67
C MET A 100 -11.33 -14.87 -0.86
N GLN A 101 -12.31 -14.59 -1.73
CA GLN A 101 -12.81 -13.24 -2.01
C GLN A 101 -13.48 -12.62 -0.77
N GLN A 102 -14.16 -13.42 0.07
CA GLN A 102 -14.71 -12.93 1.34
C GLN A 102 -13.60 -12.40 2.25
N LEU A 103 -12.51 -13.15 2.46
CA LEU A 103 -11.40 -12.66 3.27
C LEU A 103 -10.68 -11.47 2.61
N ALA A 104 -10.44 -11.53 1.29
CA ALA A 104 -9.81 -10.44 0.52
C ALA A 104 -10.59 -9.12 0.61
N SER A 105 -11.93 -9.18 0.62
CA SER A 105 -12.80 -8.00 0.69
C SER A 105 -12.65 -7.17 1.97
N LEU A 106 -12.11 -7.77 3.05
CA LEU A 106 -11.83 -7.04 4.30
C LEU A 106 -10.64 -6.08 4.17
N THR A 107 -9.71 -6.35 3.24
CA THR A 107 -8.42 -5.65 3.03
C THR A 107 -7.44 -5.65 4.22
N GLU A 108 -7.94 -5.82 5.44
CA GLU A 108 -7.18 -5.78 6.69
C GLU A 108 -7.90 -6.60 7.78
N ILE A 109 -7.11 -7.35 8.55
CA ILE A 109 -7.51 -8.08 9.76
C ILE A 109 -6.53 -7.76 10.90
N LYS A 110 -6.75 -8.31 12.10
CA LYS A 110 -5.83 -8.12 13.24
C LYS A 110 -5.11 -9.41 13.62
N ALA A 111 -3.78 -9.40 13.55
CA ALA A 111 -2.92 -10.47 14.07
C ALA A 111 -2.12 -9.92 15.26
N LYS A 112 -2.17 -10.59 16.43
CA LYS A 112 -1.56 -10.11 17.70
C LYS A 112 -2.02 -8.69 18.09
N GLY A 113 -3.26 -8.34 17.77
CA GLY A 113 -3.83 -7.00 17.96
C GLY A 113 -3.26 -5.92 17.03
N ARG A 114 -2.34 -6.26 16.12
CA ARG A 114 -1.74 -5.36 15.13
C ARG A 114 -2.37 -5.54 13.75
N ARG A 115 -2.18 -4.51 12.91
CA ARG A 115 -2.57 -4.47 11.50
C ARG A 115 -1.98 -5.67 10.74
N CYS A 116 -2.83 -6.35 9.99
CA CYS A 116 -2.44 -7.43 9.08
C CYS A 116 -3.20 -7.24 7.76
N LEU A 117 -2.50 -6.89 6.68
CA LEU A 117 -3.11 -6.63 5.38
C LEU A 117 -3.53 -7.94 4.73
N VAL A 118 -4.71 -7.97 4.11
CA VAL A 118 -5.16 -9.08 3.27
C VAL A 118 -4.98 -8.68 1.80
N ILE A 119 -4.20 -9.47 1.07
CA ILE A 119 -3.74 -9.14 -0.28
C ILE A 119 -4.16 -10.27 -1.23
N ASN A 120 -5.12 -10.00 -2.10
CA ASN A 120 -5.36 -10.86 -3.26
C ASN A 120 -4.26 -10.59 -4.30
N PRO A 121 -3.35 -11.54 -4.56
CA PRO A 121 -2.20 -11.32 -5.46
C PRO A 121 -2.65 -11.13 -6.92
N ASN A 122 -3.80 -11.69 -7.29
CA ASN A 122 -4.31 -11.67 -8.66
C ASN A 122 -5.10 -10.40 -9.00
N GLN A 123 -5.45 -9.58 -8.00
CA GLN A 123 -6.17 -8.32 -8.16
C GLN A 123 -5.30 -7.09 -7.78
N GLN A 124 -3.97 -7.26 -7.77
CA GLN A 124 -3.05 -6.14 -7.53
C GLN A 124 -2.96 -5.20 -8.75
N GLU A 125 -2.70 -3.92 -8.49
CA GLU A 125 -2.25 -3.00 -9.53
C GLU A 125 -0.91 -3.50 -10.11
N LYS A 126 -0.85 -3.64 -11.43
CA LYS A 126 0.34 -3.99 -12.21
C LYS A 126 0.73 -2.80 -13.08
N GLU A 127 2.04 -2.59 -13.25
CA GLU A 127 2.58 -1.62 -14.20
C GLU A 127 2.95 -2.32 -15.52
N VAL A 128 2.38 -1.87 -16.63
CA VAL A 128 2.78 -2.32 -17.98
C VAL A 128 3.49 -1.17 -18.69
N LYS A 129 4.75 -1.39 -19.07
CA LYS A 129 5.51 -0.43 -19.88
C LYS A 129 5.27 -0.66 -21.36
N ILE A 130 4.96 0.42 -22.07
CA ILE A 130 4.76 0.45 -23.52
C ILE A 130 5.85 1.32 -24.11
N HIS A 131 6.72 0.71 -24.92
CA HIS A 131 7.84 1.39 -25.56
C HIS A 131 7.46 1.98 -26.92
N TRP A 132 8.27 2.92 -27.39
CA TRP A 132 8.20 3.53 -28.72
C TRP A 132 6.85 4.16 -29.10
N MET A 133 6.08 4.63 -28.12
CA MET A 133 4.81 5.33 -28.38
C MET A 133 5.08 6.75 -28.92
N PRO A 134 4.60 7.11 -30.13
CA PRO A 134 4.53 8.48 -30.62
C PRO A 134 4.12 9.50 -29.54
N PRO A 135 4.89 10.59 -29.30
CA PRO A 135 4.61 11.54 -28.22
C PRO A 135 3.23 12.21 -28.28
N LYS A 136 2.67 12.35 -29.49
CA LYS A 136 1.34 12.92 -29.76
C LYS A 136 0.19 11.91 -29.68
N ALA A 137 0.45 10.63 -29.43
CA ALA A 137 -0.63 9.67 -29.20
C ALA A 137 -1.43 10.08 -27.94
N PRO A 138 -2.77 10.05 -27.99
CA PRO A 138 -3.63 10.32 -26.83
C PRO A 138 -3.57 9.13 -25.86
N ASP A 139 -3.58 9.41 -24.56
CA ASP A 139 -3.44 8.36 -23.54
C ASP A 139 -4.74 7.51 -23.45
N GLU A 140 -5.88 8.05 -23.89
CA GLU A 140 -7.16 7.36 -24.06
C GLU A 140 -7.10 6.19 -25.06
N LEU A 141 -6.19 6.24 -26.04
CA LEU A 141 -5.95 5.13 -26.97
C LEU A 141 -5.45 3.89 -26.19
N LEU A 142 -4.54 4.11 -25.25
CA LEU A 142 -3.99 3.05 -24.40
C LEU A 142 -5.05 2.55 -23.42
N THR A 143 -5.80 3.45 -22.77
CA THR A 143 -6.92 3.07 -21.90
C THR A 143 -7.93 2.16 -22.63
N ARG A 144 -8.35 2.52 -23.85
CA ARG A 144 -9.25 1.69 -24.67
C ARG A 144 -8.63 0.35 -25.07
N GLN A 145 -7.37 0.36 -25.50
CA GLN A 145 -6.68 -0.84 -25.95
C GLN A 145 -6.45 -1.86 -24.81
N PHE A 146 -6.15 -1.36 -23.61
CA PHE A 146 -5.87 -2.16 -22.41
C PHE A 146 -7.10 -2.54 -21.58
N ALA A 147 -8.26 -1.88 -21.79
CA ALA A 147 -9.54 -2.27 -21.17
C ALA A 147 -9.95 -3.73 -21.46
N ARG A 148 -9.40 -4.35 -22.51
CA ARG A 148 -9.59 -5.79 -22.77
C ARG A 148 -8.96 -6.69 -21.70
N PHE A 149 -7.86 -6.24 -21.09
CA PHE A 149 -7.07 -7.02 -20.12
C PHE A 149 -7.46 -6.73 -18.67
N GLY A 150 -8.04 -5.56 -18.37
CA GLY A 150 -8.33 -5.19 -16.99
C GLY A 150 -8.87 -3.76 -16.82
N LEU A 151 -9.01 -3.35 -15.57
CA LEU A 151 -9.37 -1.98 -15.21
C LEU A 151 -8.12 -1.10 -15.24
N VAL A 152 -8.00 -0.27 -16.28
CA VAL A 152 -6.94 0.75 -16.37
C VAL A 152 -7.24 1.87 -15.38
N LEU A 153 -6.33 2.08 -14.42
CA LEU A 153 -6.45 3.11 -13.40
C LEU A 153 -5.91 4.46 -13.87
N ARG A 154 -4.77 4.45 -14.55
CA ARG A 154 -4.08 5.64 -15.08
C ARG A 154 -3.03 5.27 -16.12
N VAL A 155 -2.71 6.22 -16.99
CA VAL A 155 -1.58 6.15 -17.92
C VAL A 155 -0.62 7.28 -17.58
N VAL A 156 0.67 6.97 -17.46
CA VAL A 156 1.72 7.92 -17.07
C VAL A 156 2.76 8.03 -18.18
N ARG A 157 3.22 9.26 -18.45
CA ARG A 157 4.31 9.54 -19.39
C ARG A 157 5.64 9.49 -18.63
N GLU A 158 6.51 8.54 -18.96
CA GLU A 158 7.81 8.40 -18.28
C GLU A 158 8.74 9.53 -18.72
N GLY A 159 9.20 10.37 -17.78
CA GLY A 159 10.19 11.42 -18.04
C GLY A 159 11.62 10.88 -18.09
N TRP A 160 12.52 11.61 -18.75
CA TRP A 160 13.94 11.23 -18.75
C TRP A 160 14.59 11.45 -17.38
N ARG A 161 15.34 10.46 -16.89
CA ARG A 161 16.12 10.54 -15.63
C ARG A 161 17.57 10.94 -15.89
N ARG A 162 17.80 11.97 -16.72
CA ARG A 162 19.13 12.43 -17.12
C ARG A 162 19.25 13.95 -16.93
N PRO A 163 20.30 14.44 -16.24
CA PRO A 163 20.57 15.86 -16.07
C PRO A 163 20.50 16.66 -17.38
N GLY A 164 19.70 17.73 -17.35
CA GLY A 164 19.50 18.68 -18.45
C GLY A 164 18.31 18.37 -19.36
N ILE A 165 17.66 17.20 -19.22
CA ILE A 165 16.51 16.80 -20.05
C ILE A 165 15.32 16.25 -19.25
N GLU A 166 15.28 16.44 -17.94
CA GLU A 166 14.22 15.92 -17.05
C GLU A 166 12.83 16.50 -17.36
N HIS A 167 12.79 17.68 -17.97
CA HIS A 167 11.57 18.33 -18.46
C HIS A 167 10.98 17.66 -19.72
N MET A 168 11.72 16.74 -20.36
CA MET A 168 11.29 16.03 -21.56
C MET A 168 10.62 14.70 -21.19
N THR A 169 9.46 14.41 -21.80
CA THR A 169 8.86 13.07 -21.75
C THR A 169 9.57 12.13 -22.73
N SER A 170 9.78 10.88 -22.34
CA SER A 170 10.19 9.81 -23.23
C SER A 170 9.04 9.31 -24.12
N THR A 171 9.38 8.42 -25.06
CA THR A 171 8.42 7.63 -25.85
C THR A 171 7.87 6.41 -25.08
N THR A 172 8.17 6.27 -23.78
CA THR A 172 7.58 5.22 -22.93
C THR A 172 6.29 5.72 -22.27
N ARG A 173 5.29 4.84 -22.17
CA ARG A 173 4.09 5.01 -21.35
C ARG A 173 4.03 3.90 -20.32
N VAL A 174 3.57 4.22 -19.11
CA VAL A 174 3.30 3.24 -18.05
C VAL A 174 1.78 3.18 -17.86
N VAL A 175 1.19 2.03 -18.16
CA VAL A 175 -0.23 1.77 -17.90
C VAL A 175 -0.34 1.07 -16.56
N HIS A 176 -1.02 1.69 -15.61
CA HIS A 176 -1.35 1.10 -14.33
C HIS A 176 -2.72 0.41 -14.45
N ILE A 177 -2.76 -0.89 -14.25
CA ILE A 177 -3.92 -1.73 -14.53
C ILE A 177 -4.15 -2.76 -13.44
N ILE A 178 -5.40 -2.95 -13.02
CA ILE A 178 -5.81 -4.13 -12.25
C ILE A 178 -6.25 -5.19 -13.25
N PRO A 179 -5.58 -6.36 -13.33
CA PRO A 179 -5.95 -7.45 -14.23
C PRO A 179 -7.42 -7.87 -14.05
N ARG A 180 -8.14 -8.16 -15.14
CA ARG A 180 -9.48 -8.79 -15.04
C ARG A 180 -9.35 -10.21 -14.51
N GLU A 181 -8.35 -10.92 -15.03
CA GLU A 181 -7.99 -12.28 -14.69
C GLU A 181 -6.50 -12.35 -14.38
N PRO A 182 -6.05 -13.28 -13.52
CA PRO A 182 -4.65 -13.38 -13.09
C PRO A 182 -3.61 -13.35 -14.23
N ASN A 183 -3.94 -14.00 -15.35
CA ASN A 183 -3.08 -14.22 -16.51
C ASN A 183 -3.40 -13.29 -17.69
N SER A 184 -4.34 -12.35 -17.53
CA SER A 184 -4.82 -11.49 -18.63
C SER A 184 -3.73 -10.63 -19.24
N LEU A 185 -2.66 -10.32 -18.50
CA LEU A 185 -1.51 -9.56 -18.98
C LEU A 185 -0.49 -10.40 -19.77
N ASP A 186 -0.53 -11.74 -19.69
CA ASP A 186 0.42 -12.62 -20.40
C ASP A 186 0.24 -12.53 -21.92
N ALA A 187 -0.98 -12.17 -22.36
CA ALA A 187 -1.34 -11.93 -23.76
C ALA A 187 -0.92 -10.52 -24.27
N VAL A 188 -0.31 -9.67 -23.44
CA VAL A 188 0.26 -8.40 -23.88
C VAL A 188 1.56 -8.68 -24.65
N PRO A 189 1.72 -8.18 -25.89
CA PRO A 189 2.97 -8.33 -26.64
C PRO A 189 4.14 -7.71 -25.87
N HIS A 190 5.13 -8.55 -25.54
CA HIS A 190 6.33 -8.19 -24.81
C HIS A 190 7.57 -8.53 -25.65
N GLN A 191 8.70 -7.91 -25.32
CA GLN A 191 10.00 -8.32 -25.86
C GLN A 191 10.49 -9.56 -25.09
N PRO A 192 11.15 -10.53 -25.76
CA PRO A 192 11.80 -11.66 -25.10
C PRO A 192 13.07 -11.25 -24.36
#